data_AF-A0A3D2SSH0-F1
#
_entry.id   AF-A0A3D2SSH0-F1
#
_cell.length_a   1.000
_cell.length_b   1.000
_cell.length_c   1.000
_cell.angle_alpha   90.00
_cell.angle_beta   90.00
_cell.angle_gamma   90.00
#
_symmetry.space_group_name_H-M   'P 1'
#
loop_
_entity.id
_entity.type
_entity.pdbx_description
1 polymer ?
#
loop_
_entity_poly.entity_id
_entity_poly.type
_entity_poly.pdbx_seq_one_letter_code
_entity_poly.pdbx_strand_id
1 'polypeptide(L)'
;MIESVTAMNTLQSNPVSQPDIDDVNIKSIHPLVTPAELKSELPLTEDAYQTVLKGRETIRNILDGTDNRVFVVIGPCSIHDPKAAHEYADRLKALSEKVKDTLYIVMRVYFEKPRTTVGWKGLI
;
A
#
# COMPACT_ATOMS: atom_id res chain seq x y z
N MET A 1 54.10 49.57 30.44
CA MET A 1 55.12 49.24 29.42
C MET A 1 55.05 47.74 29.20
N ILE A 2 54.65 47.15 28.08
CA ILE A 2 54.34 47.59 26.70
C ILE A 2 53.29 46.59 26.15
N GLU A 3 52.45 47.07 25.23
CA GLU A 3 51.34 46.40 24.55
C GLU A 3 51.77 45.37 23.47
N SER A 4 50.80 44.51 23.08
CA SER A 4 50.56 43.97 21.72
C SER A 4 51.61 43.00 21.13
N VAL A 5 51.25 41.93 20.39
CA VAL A 5 50.55 41.95 19.11
C VAL A 5 49.91 40.58 18.81
N THR A 6 48.67 40.67 18.32
CA THR A 6 47.80 39.70 17.64
C THR A 6 48.44 38.92 16.49
N ALA A 7 47.96 37.68 16.27
CA ALA A 7 47.85 36.91 15.00
C ALA A 7 48.44 35.49 15.18
N MET A 8 47.83 34.38 14.76
CA MET A 8 46.76 34.15 13.81
C MET A 8 45.82 33.07 14.34
N ASN A 9 44.53 33.34 14.26
CA ASN A 9 43.49 32.34 14.37
C ASN A 9 43.56 31.49 13.09
N THR A 10 44.36 30.42 13.11
CA THR A 10 44.30 29.40 12.05
C THR A 10 42.91 28.78 12.13
N LEU A 11 42.10 29.08 11.12
CA LEU A 11 40.81 28.46 10.86
C LEU A 11 40.98 26.95 10.94
N GLN A 12 40.65 26.37 12.10
CA GLN A 12 40.30 24.97 12.17
C GLN A 12 39.01 24.87 11.36
N SER A 13 39.14 24.48 10.09
CA SER A 13 38.02 23.97 9.33
C SER A 13 37.54 22.73 10.07
N ASN A 14 36.53 22.91 10.93
CA ASN A 14 35.69 21.80 11.33
C ASN A 14 35.32 21.06 10.05
N PRO A 15 35.46 19.72 9.97
CA PRO A 15 34.92 19.00 8.83
C PRO A 15 33.47 19.43 8.71
N VAL A 16 33.07 19.89 7.52
CA VAL A 16 31.67 20.15 7.20
C VAL A 16 30.97 18.82 7.44
N SER A 17 30.43 18.61 8.63
CA SER A 17 29.37 17.63 8.80
C SER A 17 28.34 18.03 7.75
N GLN A 18 27.87 17.11 6.92
CA GLN A 18 26.71 17.37 6.08
C GLN A 18 25.46 17.28 6.96
N PRO A 19 24.90 18.42 7.42
CA PRO A 19 23.46 18.47 7.63
C PRO A 19 22.78 19.71 7.03
N ASP A 20 23.52 20.68 6.46
CA ASP A 20 22.90 21.94 5.98
C ASP A 20 22.13 21.81 4.67
N ILE A 21 22.34 20.72 3.92
CA ILE A 21 21.68 20.46 2.63
C ILE A 21 20.84 19.18 2.62
N ASP A 22 20.92 18.37 3.67
CA ASP A 22 20.23 17.09 3.76
C ASP A 22 18.90 17.26 4.51
N ASP A 23 17.84 16.61 4.02
CA ASP A 23 16.50 16.60 4.63
C ASP A 23 15.87 17.98 4.95
N VAL A 24 16.32 19.05 4.28
CA VAL A 24 15.91 20.46 4.50
C VAL A 24 14.39 20.67 4.49
N ASN A 25 13.64 19.88 3.72
CA ASN A 25 12.18 19.96 3.60
C ASN A 25 11.43 18.75 4.18
N ILE A 26 12.08 17.96 5.04
CA ILE A 26 11.47 16.79 5.68
C ILE A 26 10.92 17.16 7.06
N LYS A 27 9.62 16.98 7.26
CA LYS A 27 8.97 17.24 8.54
C LYS A 27 9.34 16.20 9.60
N SER A 28 9.34 14.93 9.21
CA SER A 28 9.72 13.81 10.07
C SER A 28 9.94 12.55 9.23
N ILE A 29 10.72 11.63 9.78
CA ILE A 29 10.92 10.27 9.24
C ILE A 29 10.48 9.30 10.33
N HIS A 30 9.63 8.35 9.98
CA HIS A 30 9.15 7.32 10.89
C HIS A 30 9.45 5.94 10.28
N PRO A 31 10.07 5.01 11.04
CA PRO A 31 10.20 3.63 10.59
C PRO A 31 8.81 2.99 10.49
N LEU A 32 8.61 2.17 9.45
CA LEU A 32 7.41 1.37 9.25
C LEU A 32 7.68 -0.09 9.65
N VAL A 33 6.62 -0.81 10.02
CA VAL A 33 6.67 -2.26 10.18
C VAL A 33 7.20 -2.91 8.90
N THR A 34 8.10 -3.88 9.03
CA THR A 34 8.66 -4.57 7.87
C THR A 34 7.62 -5.53 7.27
N PRO A 35 7.72 -5.85 5.97
CA PRO A 35 6.86 -6.87 5.36
C PRO A 35 6.95 -8.24 6.04
N ALA A 36 8.08 -8.58 6.65
CA ALA A 36 8.28 -9.85 7.35
C ALA A 36 7.52 -9.88 8.69
N GLU A 37 7.62 -8.80 9.48
CA GLU A 37 6.88 -8.64 10.74
C GLU A 37 5.37 -8.67 10.48
N LEU A 38 4.89 -7.91 9.49
CA LEU A 38 3.45 -7.88 9.17
C LEU A 38 2.91 -9.26 8.76
N LYS A 39 3.67 -10.03 7.97
CA LYS A 39 3.29 -11.40 7.59
C LYS A 39 3.32 -12.37 8.77
N SER A 40 4.17 -12.12 9.76
CA SER A 40 4.23 -12.91 10.99
C SER A 40 3.04 -12.61 11.90
N GLU A 41 2.62 -11.34 11.99
CA GLU A 41 1.46 -10.93 12.78
C GLU A 41 0.13 -11.34 12.14
N LEU A 42 0.05 -11.31 10.81
CA LEU A 42 -1.14 -11.66 10.03
C LEU A 42 -0.83 -12.80 9.05
N PRO A 43 -0.67 -14.04 9.55
CA PRO A 43 -0.36 -15.18 8.70
C PRO A 43 -1.51 -15.49 7.75
N LEU A 44 -1.16 -15.86 6.51
CA LEU A 44 -2.14 -16.28 5.51
C LEU A 44 -2.76 -17.62 5.93
N THR A 45 -4.09 -17.67 6.03
CA THR A 45 -4.83 -18.92 6.25
C THR A 45 -4.82 -19.79 4.99
N GLU A 46 -4.95 -21.11 5.14
CA GLU A 46 -5.06 -22.04 4.02
C GLU A 46 -6.22 -21.68 3.06
N ASP A 47 -7.39 -21.33 3.58
CA ASP A 47 -8.55 -20.95 2.75
C ASP A 47 -8.26 -19.71 1.89
N ALA A 48 -7.61 -18.70 2.48
CA ALA A 48 -7.19 -17.50 1.74
C ALA A 48 -6.13 -17.82 0.68
N TYR A 49 -5.18 -18.71 1.00
CA TYR A 49 -4.18 -19.19 0.05
C TYR A 49 -4.85 -19.87 -1.16
N GLN A 50 -5.75 -20.82 -0.92
CA GLN A 50 -6.49 -21.51 -1.97
C GLN A 50 -7.38 -20.55 -2.77
N THR A 51 -8.01 -19.58 -2.12
CA THR A 51 -8.82 -18.55 -2.79
C THR A 51 -7.98 -17.74 -3.77
N VAL A 52 -6.78 -17.30 -3.37
CA VAL A 52 -5.87 -16.54 -4.24
C VAL A 52 -5.35 -17.41 -5.39
N LEU A 53 -4.93 -18.65 -5.12
CA LEU A 53 -4.44 -19.57 -6.15
C LEU A 53 -5.51 -19.84 -7.20
N LYS A 54 -6.68 -20.32 -6.77
CA LYS A 54 -7.80 -20.63 -7.66
C LYS A 54 -8.25 -19.41 -8.44
N GLY A 55 -8.28 -18.23 -7.81
CA GLY A 55 -8.67 -17.01 -8.49
C GLY A 55 -7.70 -16.60 -9.59
N ARG A 56 -6.39 -16.71 -9.36
CA ARG A 56 -5.37 -16.43 -10.38
C ARG A 56 -5.45 -17.41 -11.54
N GLU A 57 -5.60 -18.70 -11.24
CA GLU A 57 -5.75 -19.74 -12.26
C GLU A 57 -7.00 -19.54 -13.09
N THR A 58 -8.15 -19.28 -12.44
CA THR A 58 -9.42 -19.04 -13.14
C THR A 58 -9.33 -17.83 -14.07
N ILE A 59 -8.78 -16.71 -13.59
CA ILE A 59 -8.63 -15.51 -14.43
C ILE A 59 -7.68 -15.78 -15.60
N ARG A 60 -6.60 -16.55 -15.38
CA ARG A 60 -5.70 -16.97 -16.47
C ARG A 60 -6.45 -17.77 -17.53
N ASN A 61 -7.24 -18.77 -17.12
CA ASN A 61 -8.02 -19.59 -18.04
C ASN A 61 -9.04 -18.76 -18.84
N ILE A 62 -9.64 -17.74 -18.22
CA ILE A 62 -10.53 -16.79 -18.91
C ILE A 62 -9.76 -15.97 -19.95
N LEU A 63 -8.60 -15.44 -19.59
CA LEU A 63 -7.75 -14.67 -20.51
C LEU A 63 -7.23 -15.54 -21.67
N ASP A 64 -6.96 -16.82 -21.41
CA ASP A 64 -6.50 -17.80 -22.39
C ASP A 64 -7.66 -18.39 -23.23
N GLY A 65 -8.92 -18.04 -22.93
CA GLY A 65 -10.12 -18.52 -23.64
C GLY A 65 -10.47 -19.99 -23.38
N THR A 66 -9.86 -20.62 -22.37
CA THR A 66 -10.19 -22.00 -21.95
C THR A 66 -11.34 -22.04 -20.94
N ASP A 67 -11.66 -20.90 -20.33
CA ASP A 67 -12.88 -20.65 -19.57
C ASP A 67 -13.66 -19.54 -20.28
N ASN A 68 -14.90 -19.83 -20.71
CA ASN A 68 -15.70 -18.92 -21.54
C ASN A 68 -16.46 -17.85 -20.73
N ARG A 69 -16.25 -17.79 -19.41
CA ARG A 69 -16.87 -16.77 -18.55
C ARG A 69 -16.19 -15.42 -18.72
N VAL A 70 -16.90 -14.35 -18.36
CA VAL A 70 -16.31 -13.01 -18.26
C VAL A 70 -15.98 -12.73 -16.79
N PHE A 71 -14.76 -12.31 -16.49
CA PHE A 71 -14.45 -11.84 -15.14
C PHE A 71 -14.84 -10.37 -14.94
N VAL A 72 -15.32 -10.04 -13.75
CA VAL A 72 -15.80 -8.69 -13.40
C VAL A 72 -15.15 -8.26 -12.10
N VAL A 73 -14.39 -7.16 -12.16
CA VAL A 73 -13.83 -6.50 -10.97
C VAL A 73 -14.81 -5.42 -10.50
N ILE A 74 -15.47 -5.64 -9.37
CA ILE A 74 -16.54 -4.77 -8.87
C ILE A 74 -16.46 -4.57 -7.35
N GLY A 75 -16.75 -3.36 -6.90
CA GLY A 75 -16.71 -3.00 -5.48
C GLY A 75 -16.67 -1.49 -5.27
N PRO A 76 -16.54 -1.05 -4.00
CA PRO A 76 -16.39 0.35 -3.64
C PRO A 76 -15.25 1.04 -4.41
N CYS A 77 -15.38 2.34 -4.63
CA CYS A 77 -14.33 3.11 -5.30
C CYS A 77 -13.01 3.09 -4.51
N SER A 78 -13.13 3.23 -3.19
CA SER A 78 -12.08 3.07 -2.17
C SER A 78 -12.73 2.64 -0.85
N ILE A 79 -12.09 1.76 -0.09
CA ILE A 79 -12.53 1.28 1.22
C ILE A 79 -12.08 2.25 2.29
N HIS A 80 -13.02 2.77 3.08
CA HIS A 80 -12.76 3.60 4.25
C HIS A 80 -13.34 3.00 5.55
N ASP A 81 -14.24 2.01 5.44
CA ASP A 81 -14.82 1.28 6.56
C ASP A 81 -14.68 -0.24 6.32
N PRO A 82 -13.84 -0.94 7.10
CA PRO A 82 -13.70 -2.39 7.00
C PRO A 82 -15.00 -3.17 7.24
N LYS A 83 -15.88 -2.70 8.14
CA LYS A 83 -17.13 -3.41 8.46
C LYS A 83 -18.08 -3.40 7.26
N ALA A 84 -18.31 -2.23 6.68
CA ALA A 84 -19.09 -2.11 5.45
C ALA A 84 -18.45 -2.88 4.27
N ALA A 85 -17.12 -2.95 4.20
CA ALA A 85 -16.44 -3.75 3.18
C ALA A 85 -16.72 -5.26 3.34
N HIS A 86 -16.72 -5.78 4.57
CA HIS A 86 -17.09 -7.17 4.83
C HIS A 86 -18.57 -7.46 4.51
N GLU A 87 -19.49 -6.58 4.92
CA GLU A 87 -20.90 -6.72 4.57
C GLU A 87 -21.13 -6.73 3.05
N TYR A 88 -20.40 -5.87 2.33
CA TYR A 88 -20.41 -5.87 0.87
C TYR A 88 -19.87 -7.19 0.29
N ALA A 89 -18.78 -7.72 0.84
CA ALA A 89 -18.19 -8.98 0.42
C ALA A 89 -19.17 -10.16 0.58
N ASP A 90 -19.92 -10.21 1.70
CA ASP A 90 -20.91 -11.27 1.96
C ASP A 90 -22.04 -11.25 0.92
N ARG A 91 -22.57 -10.05 0.62
CA ARG A 91 -23.60 -9.86 -0.42
C ARG A 91 -23.05 -10.21 -1.80
N LEU A 92 -21.82 -9.81 -2.10
CA LEU A 92 -21.17 -10.09 -3.38
C LEU A 92 -20.90 -11.58 -3.56
N LYS A 93 -20.53 -12.31 -2.49
CA LYS A 93 -20.34 -13.75 -2.52
C LYS A 93 -21.65 -14.48 -2.85
N ALA A 94 -22.75 -14.09 -2.23
CA ALA A 94 -24.08 -14.64 -2.55
C ALA A 94 -24.48 -14.39 -4.01
N LEU A 95 -24.17 -13.21 -4.56
CA LEU A 95 -24.39 -12.91 -5.99
C LEU A 95 -23.47 -13.75 -6.88
N SER A 96 -22.18 -13.85 -6.54
CA SER A 96 -21.19 -14.61 -7.30
C SER A 96 -21.62 -16.06 -7.50
N GLU A 97 -22.23 -16.70 -6.50
CA GLU A 97 -22.74 -18.07 -6.65
C GLU A 97 -23.92 -18.18 -7.62
N LYS A 98 -24.78 -17.16 -7.71
CA LYS A 98 -25.94 -17.14 -8.61
C LYS A 98 -25.58 -16.95 -10.08
N VAL A 99 -24.44 -16.33 -10.37
CA VAL A 99 -24.01 -15.99 -11.73
C VAL A 99 -22.76 -16.76 -12.19
N LYS A 100 -22.29 -17.73 -11.39
CA LYS A 100 -20.97 -18.36 -11.57
C LYS A 100 -20.78 -19.10 -12.89
N ASP A 101 -21.86 -19.47 -13.57
CA ASP A 101 -21.84 -20.17 -14.85
C ASP A 101 -21.49 -19.24 -16.02
N THR A 102 -21.69 -17.93 -15.86
CA THR A 102 -21.43 -16.92 -16.90
C THR A 102 -20.41 -15.87 -16.50
N LEU A 103 -20.33 -15.53 -15.20
CA LEU A 103 -19.46 -14.50 -14.67
C LEU A 103 -18.52 -15.04 -13.58
N TYR A 104 -17.29 -14.53 -13.57
CA TYR A 104 -16.34 -14.72 -12.47
C TYR A 104 -16.13 -13.40 -11.73
N ILE A 105 -16.72 -13.26 -10.54
CA ILE A 105 -16.71 -11.99 -9.80
C ILE A 105 -15.46 -11.88 -8.92
N VAL A 106 -14.80 -10.72 -8.97
CA VAL A 106 -13.67 -10.34 -8.12
C VAL A 106 -14.02 -9.05 -7.38
N MET A 107 -13.93 -9.07 -6.06
CA MET A 107 -14.16 -7.86 -5.26
C MET A 107 -13.03 -6.84 -5.50
N ARG A 108 -13.40 -5.59 -5.78
CA ARG A 108 -12.49 -4.44 -5.80
C ARG A 108 -12.18 -3.97 -4.38
N VAL A 109 -10.90 -4.03 -3.99
CA VAL A 109 -10.40 -3.68 -2.64
C VAL A 109 -9.31 -2.60 -2.77
N TYR A 110 -9.69 -1.36 -3.09
CA TYR A 110 -8.74 -0.24 -3.21
C TYR A 110 -8.75 0.59 -1.93
N PHE A 111 -7.58 0.99 -1.42
CA PHE A 111 -7.48 1.73 -0.14
C PHE A 111 -7.44 3.24 -0.31
N GLU A 112 -7.10 3.72 -1.51
CA GLU A 112 -6.92 5.14 -1.79
C GLU A 112 -7.45 5.52 -3.18
N LYS A 113 -7.55 6.83 -3.42
CA LYS A 113 -7.80 7.41 -4.73
C LYS A 113 -6.76 8.51 -4.97
N PRO A 114 -5.92 8.43 -6.01
CA PRO A 114 -4.95 9.49 -6.32
C PRO A 114 -5.63 10.85 -6.51
N ARG A 115 -5.07 11.92 -5.92
CA ARG A 115 -5.59 13.29 -5.99
C ARG A 115 -4.44 14.29 -6.23
N THR A 116 -4.74 15.32 -7.01
CA THR A 116 -3.86 16.49 -7.24
C THR A 116 -4.13 17.63 -6.26
N THR A 117 -5.23 17.55 -5.50
CA THR A 117 -5.63 18.52 -4.47
C THR A 117 -5.67 17.85 -3.09
N VAL A 118 -5.72 18.68 -2.04
CA VAL A 118 -5.86 18.18 -0.66
C VAL A 118 -7.15 17.38 -0.48
N GLY A 119 -7.07 16.31 0.31
CA GLY A 119 -8.17 15.40 0.57
C GLY A 119 -7.74 14.21 1.42
N TRP A 120 -8.68 13.32 1.72
CA TRP A 120 -8.42 12.07 2.42
C TRP A 120 -7.37 11.23 1.68
N LYS A 121 -6.42 10.67 2.43
CA LYS A 121 -5.24 9.98 1.89
C LYS A 121 -5.43 8.48 1.66
N GLY A 122 -6.50 7.90 2.18
CA GLY A 122 -6.75 6.47 2.10
C GLY A 122 -6.82 5.82 3.47
N LEU A 123 -7.02 4.51 3.47
CA LEU A 123 -7.10 3.70 4.69
C LEU A 123 -5.71 3.24 5.20
N ILE A 124 -4.70 3.29 4.34
CA ILE A 124 -3.28 3.07 4.67
C ILE A 124 -2.64 4.44 4.92
#